data_AF-A0A537N120-F1
#
_entry.id   AF-A0A537N120-F1
#
_cell.length_a   1.000
_cell.length_b   1.000
_cell.length_c   1.000
_cell.angle_alpha   90.00
_cell.angle_beta   90.00
_cell.angle_gamma   90.00
#
_symmetry.space_group_name_H-M   'P 1'
#
loop_
_entity.id
_entity.type
_entity.pdbx_description
1 polymer ?
#
loop_
_entity_poly.entity_id
_entity_poly.type
_entity_poly.pdbx_seq_one_letter_code
_entity_poly.pdbx_strand_id
1 'polypeptide(L)'
;MARAEAPPTTGAVVEAITRVRAALPCDYRAQAPGQTIDISAADEWELACGAEDFAVPTPEEQLVNGQATRLLDQALIALRQALPRLDAAERLYLQLALTGQPAREIAPLLGLPVGDVHKLAQRVKKRLRDEIGAEEAIKKWRLSV
;
A
#
# COMPACT_ATOMS: atom_id res chain seq x y z
N MET A 1 18.36 -48.90 -14.97
CA MET A 1 19.03 -48.97 -13.66
C MET A 1 19.66 -47.61 -13.38
N ALA A 2 19.12 -46.86 -12.42
CA ALA A 2 19.58 -45.52 -12.08
C ALA A 2 20.91 -45.58 -11.33
N ARG A 3 21.95 -44.94 -11.89
CA ARG A 3 23.28 -44.87 -11.29
C ARG A 3 23.26 -43.70 -10.31
N ALA A 4 23.27 -43.99 -9.01
CA ALA A 4 23.35 -42.98 -7.97
C ALA A 4 24.66 -42.18 -8.12
N GLU A 5 24.57 -40.90 -8.47
CA GLU A 5 25.70 -39.97 -8.45
C GLU A 5 26.15 -39.81 -7.00
N ALA A 6 27.39 -40.21 -6.72
CA ALA A 6 28.04 -39.92 -5.46
C ALA A 6 28.21 -38.40 -5.32
N PRO A 7 28.03 -37.81 -4.12
CA PRO A 7 28.21 -36.39 -3.92
C PRO A 7 29.65 -35.99 -4.29
N PRO A 8 29.84 -34.88 -5.03
CA PRO A 8 31.16 -34.49 -5.49
C PRO A 8 32.04 -34.17 -4.27
N THR A 9 33.23 -34.77 -4.23
CA THR A 9 34.21 -34.49 -3.20
C THR A 9 34.69 -33.04 -3.32
N THR A 10 35.01 -32.40 -2.19
CA THR A 10 35.45 -31.00 -2.15
C THR A 10 36.60 -30.71 -3.10
N GLY A 11 37.51 -31.68 -3.30
CA GLY A 11 38.60 -31.58 -4.29
C GLY A 11 38.11 -31.50 -5.73
N ALA A 12 37.13 -32.31 -6.12
CA ALA A 12 36.54 -32.29 -7.46
C ALA A 12 35.80 -30.97 -7.74
N VAL A 13 35.14 -30.40 -6.72
CA VAL A 13 34.48 -29.09 -6.81
C VAL A 13 35.50 -27.97 -7.01
N VAL A 14 36.60 -27.98 -6.26
CA VAL A 14 37.67 -26.98 -6.39
C VAL A 14 38.34 -27.05 -7.76
N GLU A 15 38.59 -28.25 -8.27
CA GLU A 15 39.18 -28.44 -9.60
C GLU A 15 38.23 -27.96 -10.71
N ALA A 16 36.93 -28.26 -10.59
CA ALA A 16 35.91 -27.78 -11.51
C ALA A 16 35.81 -26.24 -11.51
N ILE A 17 35.80 -25.60 -10.34
CA ILE A 17 35.79 -24.13 -10.22
C ILE A 17 37.03 -23.51 -10.85
N THR A 18 38.20 -24.14 -10.66
CA THR A 18 39.47 -23.65 -11.22
C THR A 18 39.45 -23.73 -12.75
N ARG A 19 38.93 -24.83 -13.31
CA ARG A 19 38.78 -25.02 -14.76
C ARG A 19 37.80 -24.02 -15.38
N VAL A 20 36.68 -23.77 -14.71
CA VAL A 20 35.70 -22.75 -15.12
C VAL A 20 36.31 -21.36 -15.07
N ARG A 21 37.06 -21.01 -14.02
CA ARG A 21 37.76 -19.72 -13.92
C ARG A 21 38.82 -19.52 -15.00
N ALA A 22 39.53 -20.57 -15.40
CA ALA A 22 40.53 -20.50 -16.46
C ALA A 22 39.90 -20.39 -17.87
N ALA A 23 38.67 -20.84 -18.04
CA ALA A 23 37.92 -20.75 -19.30
C ALA A 23 37.17 -19.42 -19.46
N LEU A 24 37.11 -18.58 -18.41
CA LEU A 24 36.44 -17.31 -18.45
C LEU A 24 37.36 -16.21 -19.01
N PRO A 25 36.83 -15.27 -19.81
CA PRO A 25 37.59 -14.11 -20.30
C PRO A 25 38.24 -13.31 -19.17
N CYS A 26 39.41 -12.71 -19.42
CA CYS A 26 40.17 -11.96 -18.40
C CYS A 26 39.41 -10.76 -17.80
N ASP A 27 38.39 -10.27 -18.51
CA ASP A 27 37.48 -9.20 -18.14
C ASP A 27 36.20 -9.68 -17.44
N TYR A 28 36.04 -11.00 -17.23
CA TYR A 28 34.91 -11.56 -16.50
C TYR A 28 34.95 -11.15 -15.01
N ARG A 29 34.00 -10.32 -14.60
CA ARG A 29 33.74 -9.96 -13.21
C ARG A 29 32.47 -10.66 -12.73
N ALA A 30 32.58 -11.48 -11.68
CA ALA A 30 31.40 -11.98 -10.98
C ALA A 30 30.62 -10.77 -10.44
N GLN A 31 29.39 -10.59 -10.94
CA GLN A 31 28.53 -9.46 -10.57
C GLN A 31 28.28 -9.45 -9.07
N ALA A 32 28.45 -8.28 -8.45
CA ALA A 32 28.13 -8.06 -7.04
C ALA A 32 26.59 -8.11 -6.85
N PRO A 33 26.10 -8.51 -5.66
CA PRO A 33 24.68 -8.45 -5.37
C PRO A 33 24.18 -7.00 -5.48
N GLY A 34 23.23 -6.76 -6.38
CA GLY A 34 22.60 -5.44 -6.58
C GLY A 34 22.97 -4.71 -7.88
N GLN A 35 23.61 -5.34 -8.84
CA GLN A 35 23.85 -4.72 -10.15
C GLN A 35 22.62 -4.83 -11.05
N THR A 36 22.00 -3.68 -11.36
CA THR A 36 20.91 -3.58 -12.34
C THR A 36 21.44 -4.02 -13.71
N ILE A 37 20.78 -5.01 -14.31
CA ILE A 37 21.09 -5.46 -15.66
C ILE A 37 20.46 -4.46 -16.63
N ASP A 38 21.26 -3.86 -17.49
CA ASP A 38 20.76 -3.04 -18.59
C ASP A 38 20.15 -3.96 -19.66
N ILE A 39 18.82 -3.97 -19.70
CA ILE A 39 18.01 -4.82 -20.58
C ILE A 39 18.07 -4.33 -22.04
N SER A 40 18.61 -3.12 -22.26
CA SER A 40 18.73 -2.49 -23.58
C SER A 40 19.73 -3.19 -24.51
N ALA A 41 20.56 -4.10 -23.98
CA ALA A 41 21.55 -4.87 -24.72
C ALA A 41 21.08 -6.29 -25.12
N ALA A 42 19.83 -6.66 -24.80
CA ALA A 42 19.26 -7.92 -25.25
C ALA A 42 18.84 -7.79 -26.73
N ASP A 43 19.80 -8.02 -27.61
CA ASP A 43 19.54 -8.18 -29.04
C ASP A 43 18.65 -9.41 -29.25
N GLU A 44 17.52 -9.17 -29.91
CA GLU A 44 16.66 -10.19 -30.50
C GLU A 44 16.19 -11.29 -29.52
N TRP A 45 15.05 -11.05 -28.87
CA TRP A 45 13.84 -11.88 -28.95
C TRP A 45 12.73 -11.16 -28.19
N GLU A 46 11.64 -10.95 -28.89
CA GLU A 46 10.46 -10.16 -28.55
C GLU A 46 9.89 -10.49 -27.15
N LEU A 47 10.27 -9.72 -26.14
CA LEU A 47 9.51 -9.55 -24.90
C LEU A 47 9.17 -8.07 -24.77
N ALA A 48 8.23 -7.63 -25.61
CA ALA A 48 7.51 -6.37 -25.42
C ALA A 48 6.55 -6.50 -24.23
N CYS A 49 7.09 -6.62 -23.03
CA CYS A 49 6.37 -6.40 -21.78
C CYS A 49 7.33 -5.60 -20.88
N GLY A 50 7.44 -4.30 -21.18
CA GLY A 50 8.26 -3.39 -20.41
C GLY A 50 7.71 -3.27 -18.99
N ALA A 51 8.59 -3.23 -18.00
CA ALA A 51 8.25 -3.00 -16.59
C ALA A 51 7.45 -1.70 -16.34
N GLU A 52 7.33 -0.85 -17.36
CA GLU A 52 6.59 0.41 -17.35
C GLU A 52 5.07 0.24 -17.53
N ASP A 53 4.60 -0.91 -18.04
CA ASP A 53 3.18 -1.20 -18.22
C ASP A 53 2.40 -1.31 -16.89
N PHE A 54 3.11 -1.51 -15.76
CA PHE A 54 2.49 -1.55 -14.42
C PHE A 54 2.32 -0.16 -13.78
N ALA A 55 2.92 0.89 -14.35
CA ALA A 55 2.77 2.25 -13.81
C ALA A 55 1.47 2.91 -14.27
N VAL A 56 0.94 2.49 -15.43
CA VAL A 56 -0.33 2.97 -15.96
C VAL A 56 -1.43 2.04 -15.45
N PRO A 57 -2.42 2.54 -14.68
CA PRO A 57 -3.47 1.69 -14.19
C PRO A 57 -4.20 1.05 -15.38
N THR A 58 -4.42 -0.25 -15.30
CA THR A 58 -5.11 -0.99 -16.36
C THR A 58 -6.51 -0.42 -16.58
N PRO A 59 -7.12 -0.56 -17.77
CA PRO A 59 -8.48 -0.06 -18.01
C PRO A 59 -9.51 -0.58 -16.98
N GLU A 60 -9.32 -1.81 -16.50
CA GLU A 60 -10.13 -2.41 -15.42
C GLU A 60 -9.89 -1.69 -14.08
N GLU A 61 -8.63 -1.43 -13.72
CA GLU A 61 -8.30 -0.62 -12.53
C GLU A 61 -8.84 0.79 -12.62
N GLN A 62 -8.80 1.44 -13.78
CA GLN A 62 -9.39 2.78 -13.98
C GLN A 62 -10.90 2.76 -13.75
N LEU A 63 -11.59 1.71 -14.18
CA LEU A 63 -13.02 1.55 -13.97
C LEU A 63 -13.35 1.32 -12.49
N VAL A 64 -12.60 0.46 -11.80
CA VAL A 64 -12.75 0.22 -10.36
C VAL A 64 -12.44 1.49 -9.56
N ASN A 65 -11.34 2.17 -9.88
CA ASN A 65 -10.95 3.43 -9.24
C ASN A 65 -12.03 4.50 -9.46
N GLY A 66 -12.57 4.63 -10.68
CA GLY A 66 -13.65 5.56 -10.97
C GLY A 66 -14.94 5.26 -10.20
N GLN A 67 -15.28 3.99 -9.99
CA GLN A 67 -16.40 3.58 -9.14
C GLN A 67 -16.14 3.92 -7.67
N ALA A 68 -14.93 3.64 -7.17
CA ALA A 68 -14.51 3.96 -5.81
C ALA A 68 -14.55 5.48 -5.56
N THR A 69 -14.07 6.30 -6.50
CA THR A 69 -14.14 7.77 -6.41
C THR A 69 -15.58 8.26 -6.31
N ARG A 70 -16.51 7.74 -7.13
CA ARG A 70 -17.93 8.12 -7.08
C ARG A 70 -18.59 7.77 -5.75
N LEU A 71 -18.28 6.59 -5.21
CA LEU A 71 -18.77 6.19 -3.89
C LEU A 71 -18.21 7.07 -2.78
N LEU A 72 -16.94 7.45 -2.89
CA LEU A 72 -16.28 8.37 -1.95
C LEU A 72 -16.90 9.78 -2.02
N ASP A 73 -17.18 10.30 -3.21
CA ASP A 73 -17.85 11.59 -3.38
C ASP A 73 -19.26 11.58 -2.76
N GLN A 74 -20.02 10.50 -2.96
CA GLN A 74 -21.32 10.32 -2.32
C GLN A 74 -21.19 10.27 -0.79
N ALA A 75 -20.21 9.53 -0.28
CA ALA A 75 -19.91 9.47 1.15
C ALA A 75 -19.50 10.85 1.73
N LEU A 76 -18.76 11.66 0.97
CA LEU A 76 -18.39 13.02 1.36
C LEU A 76 -19.59 13.96 1.39
N ILE A 77 -20.51 13.85 0.42
CA ILE A 77 -21.74 14.64 0.41
C ILE A 77 -22.60 14.31 1.63
N ALA A 78 -22.79 13.03 1.91
CA ALA A 78 -23.47 12.54 3.11
C ALA A 78 -22.87 13.09 4.41
N LEU A 79 -21.53 13.00 4.54
CA LEU A 79 -20.81 13.54 5.69
C LEU A 79 -21.01 15.06 5.82
N ARG A 80 -20.95 15.79 4.71
CA ARG A 80 -21.19 17.25 4.68
C ARG A 80 -22.62 17.61 5.09
N GLN A 81 -23.60 16.78 4.81
CA GLN A 81 -24.98 16.98 5.25
C GLN A 81 -25.20 16.62 6.73
N ALA A 82 -24.41 15.69 7.27
CA ALA A 82 -24.43 15.31 8.68
C ALA A 82 -23.67 16.30 9.59
N LEU A 83 -22.58 16.90 9.11
CA LEU A 83 -21.74 17.84 9.88
C LEU A 83 -22.51 19.00 10.57
N PRO A 84 -23.52 19.65 9.95
CA PRO A 84 -24.30 20.70 10.58
C PRO A 84 -25.13 20.24 11.79
N ARG A 85 -25.45 18.94 11.89
CA ARG A 85 -26.25 18.35 12.98
C ARG A 85 -25.43 18.08 14.25
N LEU A 86 -24.11 18.12 14.13
CA LEU A 86 -23.17 17.98 15.23
C LEU A 86 -23.04 19.29 16.00
N ASP A 87 -22.75 19.19 17.28
CA ASP A 87 -22.48 20.36 18.13
C ASP A 87 -21.13 21.02 17.73
N ALA A 88 -20.94 22.29 18.10
CA ALA A 88 -19.74 23.06 17.76
C ALA A 88 -18.46 22.40 18.30
N ALA A 89 -18.51 21.85 19.51
CA ALA A 89 -17.41 21.12 20.12
C ALA A 89 -17.10 19.80 19.39
N GLU A 90 -18.14 19.10 18.92
CA GLU A 90 -18.02 17.84 18.16
C GLU A 90 -17.39 18.09 16.77
N ARG A 91 -17.78 19.19 16.11
CA ARG A 91 -17.19 19.61 14.83
C ARG A 91 -15.72 19.99 14.96
N LEU A 92 -15.38 20.75 15.99
CA LEU A 92 -13.99 21.14 16.26
C LEU A 92 -13.13 19.90 16.55
N TYR A 93 -13.63 18.96 17.34
CA TYR A 93 -12.96 17.68 17.56
C TYR A 93 -12.72 16.90 16.27
N LEU A 94 -13.72 16.82 15.38
CA LEU A 94 -13.58 16.11 14.10
C LEU A 94 -12.52 16.75 13.20
N GLN A 95 -12.49 18.08 13.12
CA GLN A 95 -11.46 18.79 12.35
C GLN A 95 -10.07 18.47 12.88
N LEU A 96 -9.87 18.50 14.20
CA LEU A 96 -8.58 18.18 14.82
C LEU A 96 -8.21 16.69 14.64
N ALA A 97 -9.17 15.79 14.83
CA ALA A 97 -8.94 14.35 14.65
C ALA A 97 -8.57 13.97 13.20
N LEU A 98 -9.16 14.63 12.21
CA LEU A 98 -8.85 14.40 10.79
C LEU A 98 -7.42 14.87 10.40
N THR A 99 -6.82 15.77 11.16
CA THR A 99 -5.40 16.14 10.96
C THR A 99 -4.42 15.10 11.49
N GLY A 100 -4.91 14.03 12.12
CA GLY A 100 -4.09 12.94 12.67
C GLY A 100 -3.53 13.22 14.07
N GLN A 101 -3.93 14.31 14.72
CA GLN A 101 -3.48 14.63 16.06
C GLN A 101 -4.00 13.62 17.10
N PRO A 102 -3.15 13.17 18.04
CA PRO A 102 -3.57 12.28 19.11
C PRO A 102 -4.43 13.01 20.15
N ALA A 103 -5.31 12.27 20.85
CA ALA A 103 -6.27 12.84 21.81
C ALA A 103 -5.62 13.69 22.92
N ARG A 104 -4.36 13.38 23.30
CA ARG A 104 -3.57 14.16 24.26
C ARG A 104 -3.27 15.59 23.79
N GLU A 105 -3.10 15.79 22.49
CA GLU A 105 -2.81 17.09 21.87
C GLU A 105 -4.11 17.85 21.57
N ILE A 106 -5.20 17.13 21.35
CA ILE A 106 -6.55 17.71 21.14
C ILE A 106 -7.17 18.23 22.46
N ALA A 107 -6.91 17.56 23.58
CA ALA A 107 -7.42 17.94 24.91
C ALA A 107 -7.18 19.40 25.31
N PRO A 108 -5.94 19.94 25.27
CA PRO A 108 -5.69 21.34 25.59
C PRO A 108 -6.36 22.30 24.60
N LEU A 109 -6.47 21.94 23.32
CA LEU A 109 -7.12 22.77 22.29
C LEU A 109 -8.64 22.91 22.51
N LEU A 110 -9.26 21.90 23.10
CA LEU A 110 -10.68 21.91 23.46
C LEU A 110 -10.94 22.43 24.88
N GLY A 111 -9.90 22.66 25.68
CA GLY A 111 -10.04 23.01 27.11
C GLY A 111 -10.68 21.88 27.94
N LEU A 112 -10.57 20.62 27.49
CA LEU A 112 -11.18 19.45 28.12
C LEU A 112 -10.10 18.47 28.59
N PRO A 113 -10.36 17.69 29.67
CA PRO A 113 -9.46 16.62 30.05
C PRO A 113 -9.46 15.49 29.02
N VAL A 114 -8.34 14.78 28.87
CA VAL A 114 -8.15 13.71 27.87
C VAL A 114 -9.23 12.62 27.95
N GLY A 115 -9.67 12.27 29.16
CA GLY A 115 -10.74 11.28 29.35
C GLY A 115 -12.07 11.71 28.74
N ASP A 116 -12.39 13.01 28.77
CA ASP A 116 -13.62 13.53 28.18
C ASP A 116 -13.49 13.70 26.66
N VAL A 117 -12.28 13.92 26.13
CA VAL A 117 -12.02 13.83 24.69
C VAL A 117 -12.31 12.42 24.16
N HIS A 118 -11.96 11.37 24.90
CA HIS A 118 -12.30 10.00 24.50
C HIS A 118 -13.82 9.73 24.52
N LYS A 119 -14.54 10.26 25.51
CA LYS A 119 -16.01 10.16 25.55
C LYS A 119 -16.64 10.92 24.38
N LEU A 120 -16.12 12.11 24.07
CA LEU A 120 -16.53 12.91 22.92
C LEU A 120 -16.28 12.14 21.61
N ALA A 121 -15.12 11.53 21.46
CA ALA A 121 -14.78 10.68 20.31
C ALA A 121 -15.77 9.53 20.13
N GLN A 122 -16.12 8.84 21.23
CA GLN A 122 -17.10 7.75 21.18
C GLN A 122 -18.50 8.25 20.82
N ARG A 123 -18.93 9.38 21.38
CA ARG A 123 -20.22 10.01 21.07
C ARG A 123 -20.31 10.40 19.60
N VAL A 124 -19.29 11.08 19.09
CA VAL A 124 -19.18 11.49 17.69
C VAL A 124 -19.19 10.26 16.78
N LYS A 125 -18.41 9.21 17.09
CA LYS A 125 -18.41 7.96 16.31
C LYS A 125 -19.78 7.29 16.29
N LYS A 126 -20.48 7.24 17.43
CA LYS A 126 -21.83 6.68 17.51
C LYS A 126 -22.80 7.50 16.66
N ARG A 127 -22.77 8.82 16.79
CA ARG A 127 -23.68 9.72 16.08
C ARG A 127 -23.46 9.72 14.57
N LEU A 128 -22.20 9.75 14.12
CA LEU A 128 -21.87 9.57 12.71
C LEU A 128 -22.33 8.20 12.20
N ARG A 129 -22.20 7.14 12.99
CA ARG A 129 -22.73 5.81 12.59
C ARG A 129 -24.25 5.81 12.47
N ASP A 130 -24.96 6.47 13.37
CA ASP A 130 -26.43 6.50 13.34
C ASP A 130 -26.93 7.38 12.19
N GLU A 131 -26.29 8.52 11.91
CA GLU A 131 -26.69 9.46 10.86
C GLU A 131 -26.31 9.00 9.45
N ILE A 132 -25.17 8.31 9.32
CA ILE A 132 -24.52 8.00 8.03
C ILE A 132 -24.52 6.49 7.75
N GLY A 133 -24.57 5.65 8.78
CA GLY A 133 -24.47 4.19 8.63
C GLY A 133 -25.67 3.52 7.98
N ALA A 134 -26.81 4.20 7.87
CA ALA A 134 -27.96 3.73 7.10
C ALA A 134 -27.78 3.92 5.59
N GLU A 135 -26.83 4.75 5.16
CA GLU A 135 -26.67 5.14 3.77
C GLU A 135 -25.95 4.06 2.94
N GLU A 136 -26.64 3.58 1.91
CA GLU A 136 -26.18 2.46 1.08
C GLU A 136 -24.84 2.74 0.38
N ALA A 137 -24.58 3.99 0.00
CA ALA A 137 -23.30 4.39 -0.61
C ALA A 137 -22.11 4.11 0.33
N ILE A 138 -22.30 4.27 1.64
CA ILE A 138 -21.24 4.18 2.64
C ILE A 138 -21.05 2.74 3.09
N LYS A 139 -22.12 1.94 3.09
CA LYS A 139 -22.02 0.49 3.21
C LYS A 139 -21.24 -0.09 2.02
N LYS A 140 -21.58 0.32 0.79
CA LYS A 140 -20.88 -0.13 -0.42
C LYS A 140 -19.43 0.30 -0.43
N TRP A 141 -19.13 1.55 -0.09
CA TRP A 141 -17.76 2.04 0.03
C TRP A 141 -16.94 1.24 1.06
N ARG A 142 -17.48 0.98 2.26
CA ARG A 142 -16.79 0.17 3.29
C ARG A 142 -16.54 -1.28 2.90
N LEU A 143 -17.29 -1.81 1.92
CA LEU A 143 -17.10 -3.15 1.39
C LEU A 143 -16.11 -3.18 0.20
N SER A 144 -15.79 -2.03 -0.38
CA SER A 144 -14.86 -1.89 -1.52
C SER A 144 -13.44 -1.49 -1.10
N VAL A 145 -13.18 -1.27 0.20
CA VAL A 145 -11.87 -0.94 0.80
C VAL A 145 -11.44 -2.08 1.70
#